data_AF-A0A7J8RZC0-F1
#
_entry.id   AF-A0A7J8RZC0-F1
#
_cell.length_a   1.000
_cell.length_b   1.000
_cell.length_c   1.000
_cell.angle_alpha   90.00
_cell.angle_beta   90.00
_cell.angle_gamma   90.00
#
_symmetry.space_group_name_H-M   'P 1'
#
loop_
_entity.id
_entity.type
_entity.pdbx_description
1 polymer ?
#
loop_
_entity_poly.entity_id
_entity_poly.type
_entity_poly.pdbx_seq_one_letter_code
_entity_poly.pdbx_strand_id
1 'polypeptide(L)'
;MPTLEKLPYLRMFDLHEKAFIGKEMFCSAQGFPKLESLSLIELNNLEEWKVGEGAMPSLQRLEIQSCIQLKKLPDGLRFIVTLQEVKIGSMRKTFKDKVEEEVEDFCKVRHGLSIIFHDCEWYRSHCHLFYSAAALHAYHVKLCRWCEIFVL
;
A
#
# COMPACT_ATOMS: atom_id res chain seq x y z
N MET A 1 -12.89 -12.04 2.34
CA MET A 1 -12.22 -13.36 2.32
C MET A 1 -12.69 -14.19 3.51
N PRO A 2 -13.91 -14.76 3.44
CA PRO A 2 -14.64 -15.19 4.63
C PRO A 2 -14.02 -16.37 5.39
N THR A 3 -13.26 -17.24 4.71
CA THR A 3 -12.66 -18.44 5.33
C THR A 3 -11.38 -18.14 6.08
N LEU A 4 -10.51 -17.29 5.51
CA LEU A 4 -9.19 -16.98 6.07
C LEU A 4 -9.26 -15.99 7.23
N GLU A 5 -10.24 -15.09 7.19
CA GLU A 5 -10.51 -14.10 8.24
C GLU A 5 -10.80 -14.70 9.62
N LYS A 6 -11.26 -15.97 9.66
CA LYS A 6 -11.62 -16.65 10.89
C LYS A 6 -10.45 -17.38 11.56
N LEU A 7 -9.27 -17.38 10.95
CA LEU A 7 -8.11 -18.08 11.49
C LEU A 7 -7.58 -17.36 12.75
N PRO A 8 -7.70 -17.95 13.94
CA PRO A 8 -7.52 -17.23 15.21
C PRO A 8 -6.04 -16.99 15.59
N TYR A 9 -5.11 -17.60 14.85
CA TYR A 9 -3.66 -17.50 15.09
C TYR A 9 -2.88 -16.95 13.89
N LEU A 10 -3.57 -16.52 12.83
CA LEU A 10 -2.92 -15.96 11.66
C LEU A 10 -2.31 -14.60 12.02
N ARG A 11 -0.97 -14.52 12.01
CA ARG A 11 -0.21 -13.28 12.31
C ARG A 11 0.36 -12.60 11.08
N MET A 12 0.68 -13.38 10.06
CA MET A 12 1.22 -12.89 8.80
C MET A 12 0.39 -13.47 7.67
N PHE A 13 0.05 -12.63 6.71
CA PHE A 13 -0.73 -13.05 5.57
C PHE A 13 -0.25 -12.32 4.33
N ASP A 14 0.28 -13.08 3.38
CA ASP A 14 0.84 -12.56 2.15
C ASP A 14 0.04 -13.09 0.97
N LEU A 15 -0.45 -12.16 0.15
CA LEU A 15 -1.24 -12.43 -1.04
C LEU A 15 -0.42 -11.97 -2.25
N HIS A 16 0.08 -12.93 -3.01
CA HIS A 16 0.87 -12.72 -4.20
C HIS A 16 0.04 -12.84 -5.48
N GLU A 17 0.70 -12.67 -6.63
CA GLU A 17 0.12 -12.87 -7.96
C GLU A 17 -0.77 -14.13 -8.00
N LYS A 18 -1.96 -14.00 -8.59
CA LYS A 18 -2.95 -15.08 -8.77
C LYS A 18 -3.58 -15.66 -7.48
N ALA A 19 -3.13 -15.26 -6.29
CA ALA A 19 -3.77 -15.67 -5.03
C ALA A 19 -5.19 -15.08 -4.89
N PHE A 20 -5.42 -13.94 -5.54
CA PHE A 20 -6.72 -13.29 -5.60
C PHE A 20 -7.01 -12.79 -7.03
N ILE A 21 -8.11 -13.28 -7.62
CA ILE A 21 -8.52 -12.94 -8.99
C ILE A 21 -9.68 -11.93 -8.98
N GLY A 22 -10.29 -11.70 -7.82
CA GLY A 22 -11.42 -10.79 -7.68
C GLY A 22 -11.04 -9.31 -7.90
N LYS A 23 -12.05 -8.49 -8.19
CA LYS A 23 -11.89 -7.03 -8.30
C LYS A 23 -12.06 -6.31 -6.97
N GLU A 24 -12.83 -6.91 -6.06
CA GLU A 24 -13.17 -6.33 -4.77
C GLU A 24 -12.75 -7.25 -3.65
N MET A 25 -11.85 -6.78 -2.79
CA MET A 25 -11.48 -7.46 -1.56
C MET A 25 -12.22 -6.85 -0.38
N PHE A 26 -12.89 -7.69 0.40
CA PHE A 26 -13.56 -7.29 1.63
C PHE A 26 -13.00 -8.04 2.82
N CYS A 27 -12.61 -7.31 3.86
CA CYS A 27 -12.29 -7.83 5.19
C CYS A 27 -13.43 -7.49 6.15
N SER A 28 -14.08 -8.51 6.71
CA SER A 28 -15.21 -8.33 7.62
C SER A 28 -14.80 -7.72 8.95
N ALA A 29 -15.76 -7.06 9.62
CA ALA A 29 -15.60 -6.62 11.00
C ALA A 29 -15.18 -7.82 11.88
N GLN A 30 -14.20 -7.62 12.76
CA GLN A 30 -13.59 -8.67 13.58
C GLN A 30 -12.82 -9.77 12.81
N GLY A 31 -12.73 -9.66 11.48
CA GLY A 31 -11.86 -10.53 10.69
C GLY A 31 -10.40 -10.33 11.05
N PHE A 32 -9.62 -11.41 11.01
CA PHE A 32 -8.17 -11.41 11.25
C PHE A 32 -7.76 -10.82 12.63
N PRO A 33 -8.24 -11.38 13.75
CA PRO A 33 -8.09 -10.78 15.08
C PRO A 33 -6.63 -10.62 15.54
N LYS A 34 -5.72 -11.50 15.09
CA LYS A 34 -4.30 -11.51 15.48
C LYS A 34 -3.34 -11.19 14.33
N LEU A 35 -3.85 -10.71 13.20
CA LEU A 35 -2.99 -10.40 12.06
C LEU A 35 -2.15 -9.17 12.37
N GLU A 36 -0.84 -9.31 12.26
CA GLU A 36 0.17 -8.29 12.55
C GLU A 36 0.81 -7.75 11.27
N SER A 37 0.89 -8.56 10.21
CA SER A 37 1.50 -8.19 8.93
C SER A 37 0.63 -8.65 7.76
N LEU A 38 0.33 -7.75 6.84
CA LEU A 38 -0.43 -8.02 5.61
C LEU A 38 0.34 -7.51 4.40
N SER A 39 0.56 -8.38 3.42
CA SER A 39 1.22 -8.01 2.17
C SER A 39 0.32 -8.31 0.97
N LEU A 40 0.06 -7.31 0.14
CA LEU A 40 -0.71 -7.41 -1.11
C LEU A 40 0.24 -7.13 -2.28
N ILE A 41 0.64 -8.16 -3.00
CA ILE A 41 1.70 -8.11 -3.99
C ILE A 41 1.16 -8.60 -5.35
N GLU A 42 1.29 -7.78 -6.38
CA GLU A 42 0.90 -8.11 -7.77
C GLU A 42 -0.56 -8.53 -7.94
N LEU A 43 -1.46 -8.01 -7.10
CA LEU A 43 -2.91 -8.22 -7.22
C LEU A 43 -3.50 -7.29 -8.29
N ASN A 44 -3.06 -7.46 -9.54
CA ASN A 44 -3.36 -6.55 -10.66
C ASN A 44 -4.84 -6.43 -11.02
N ASN A 45 -5.71 -7.33 -10.56
CA ASN A 45 -7.16 -7.24 -10.77
C ASN A 45 -7.89 -6.48 -9.65
N LEU A 46 -7.24 -6.27 -8.50
CA LEU A 46 -7.83 -5.62 -7.35
C LEU A 46 -8.06 -4.14 -7.63
N GLU A 47 -9.31 -3.73 -7.72
CA GLU A 47 -9.72 -2.34 -7.95
C GLU A 47 -10.12 -1.64 -6.64
N GLU A 48 -10.82 -2.38 -5.76
CA GLU A 48 -11.32 -1.86 -4.49
C GLU A 48 -10.96 -2.79 -3.33
N TRP A 49 -10.48 -2.18 -2.25
CA TRP A 49 -10.26 -2.86 -0.99
C TRP A 49 -11.07 -2.19 0.12
N LYS A 50 -11.94 -2.98 0.75
CA LYS A 50 -12.88 -2.54 1.78
C LYS A 50 -12.55 -3.25 3.09
N VAL A 51 -12.34 -2.47 4.14
CA VAL A 51 -12.01 -2.95 5.48
C VAL A 51 -13.15 -2.54 6.40
N GLY A 52 -13.83 -3.52 6.99
CA GLY A 52 -14.89 -3.27 7.98
C GLY A 52 -14.34 -2.65 9.25
N GLU A 53 -15.17 -1.87 9.94
CA GLU A 53 -14.83 -1.32 11.25
C GLU A 53 -14.49 -2.44 12.24
N GLY A 54 -13.36 -2.32 12.93
CA GLY A 54 -12.86 -3.35 13.85
C GLY A 54 -12.25 -4.60 13.18
N ALA A 55 -12.03 -4.59 11.87
CA ALA A 55 -11.21 -5.61 11.22
C ALA A 55 -9.71 -5.43 11.54
N MET A 56 -8.97 -6.54 11.58
CA MET A 56 -7.51 -6.55 11.74
C MET A 56 -6.99 -5.68 12.91
N PRO A 57 -7.55 -5.81 14.14
CA PRO A 57 -7.25 -4.89 15.25
C PRO A 57 -5.80 -4.94 15.75
N SER A 58 -5.03 -5.96 15.36
CA SER A 58 -3.63 -6.15 15.75
C SER A 58 -2.62 -5.79 14.65
N LEU A 59 -3.08 -5.29 13.50
CA LEU A 59 -2.23 -5.09 12.33
C LEU A 59 -1.22 -3.98 12.58
N GLN A 60 0.05 -4.26 12.32
CA GLN A 60 1.18 -3.35 12.56
C GLN A 60 1.86 -2.94 11.26
N ARG A 61 1.95 -3.85 10.29
CA ARG A 61 2.61 -3.61 9.01
C ARG A 61 1.68 -3.95 7.85
N LEU A 62 1.59 -3.02 6.91
CA LEU A 62 0.87 -3.19 5.65
C LEU A 62 1.84 -2.93 4.51
N GLU A 63 1.92 -3.87 3.57
CA GLU A 63 2.66 -3.71 2.32
C GLU A 63 1.71 -3.86 1.13
N ILE A 64 1.76 -2.89 0.22
CA ILE A 64 1.03 -2.94 -1.05
C ILE A 64 2.05 -2.70 -2.15
N GLN A 65 2.28 -3.72 -2.97
CA GLN A 65 3.25 -3.67 -4.05
C GLN A 65 2.63 -4.09 -5.38
N SER A 66 2.90 -3.33 -6.44
CA SER A 66 2.50 -3.69 -7.82
C SER A 66 1.00 -3.99 -7.99
N CYS A 67 0.12 -3.37 -7.19
CA CYS A 67 -1.34 -3.53 -7.29
C CYS A 67 -1.94 -2.43 -8.16
N ILE A 68 -1.66 -2.46 -9.47
CA ILE A 68 -1.79 -1.30 -10.36
C ILE A 68 -3.22 -0.78 -10.59
N GLN A 69 -4.25 -1.58 -10.34
CA GLN A 69 -5.65 -1.18 -10.52
C GLN A 69 -6.30 -0.67 -9.23
N LEU A 70 -5.62 -0.78 -8.09
CA LEU A 70 -6.17 -0.35 -6.81
C LEU A 70 -6.32 1.18 -6.81
N LYS A 71 -7.53 1.66 -6.52
CA LYS A 71 -7.89 3.08 -6.72
C LYS A 71 -7.54 4.00 -5.56
N LYS A 72 -7.63 3.48 -4.32
CA LYS A 72 -7.38 4.19 -3.06
C LYS A 72 -7.15 3.20 -1.91
N LEU A 73 -6.67 3.69 -0.77
CA LEU A 73 -6.64 2.91 0.45
C LEU A 73 -8.06 2.73 1.03
N PRO A 74 -8.32 1.65 1.79
CA PRO A 74 -9.58 1.48 2.50
C PRO A 74 -9.71 2.53 3.59
N ASP A 75 -10.87 3.19 3.63
CA ASP A 75 -11.20 4.12 4.71
C ASP A 75 -11.11 3.45 6.09
N GLY A 76 -11.38 2.14 6.16
CA GLY A 76 -11.32 1.34 7.39
C GLY A 76 -9.94 1.23 8.04
N LEU A 77 -8.85 1.52 7.30
CA LEU A 77 -7.50 1.54 7.89
C LEU A 77 -7.35 2.59 8.99
N ARG A 78 -8.18 3.65 8.96
CA ARG A 78 -8.19 4.71 9.99
C ARG A 78 -8.52 4.19 11.39
N PHE A 79 -9.27 3.08 11.49
CA PHE A 79 -9.69 2.51 12.76
C PHE A 79 -8.67 1.53 13.36
N ILE A 80 -7.64 1.15 12.60
CA ILE A 80 -6.63 0.19 13.04
C ILE A 80 -5.54 0.94 13.80
N VAL A 81 -5.73 1.18 15.10
CA VAL A 81 -4.84 1.99 15.95
C VAL A 81 -3.42 1.41 16.16
N THR A 82 -3.20 0.14 15.83
CA THR A 82 -1.92 -0.57 15.97
C THR A 82 -0.99 -0.46 14.75
N LEU A 83 -1.50 -0.04 13.59
CA LEU A 83 -0.75 0.10 12.35
C LEU A 83 0.40 1.11 12.49
N GLN A 84 1.64 0.67 12.33
CA GLN A 84 2.84 1.48 12.49
C GLN A 84 3.54 1.75 11.17
N GLU A 85 3.42 0.84 10.20
CA GLU A 85 4.13 0.93 8.93
C GLU A 85 3.19 0.65 7.75
N VAL A 86 3.23 1.52 6.75
CA VAL A 86 2.59 1.31 5.45
C VAL A 86 3.66 1.45 4.37
N LYS A 87 3.97 0.33 3.71
CA LYS A 87 4.88 0.27 2.57
C LYS A 87 4.07 0.25 1.28
N ILE A 88 4.40 1.16 0.38
CA ILE A 88 3.78 1.28 -0.94
C ILE A 88 4.88 1.19 -1.99
N GLY A 89 4.84 0.11 -2.77
CA GLY A 89 5.85 -0.26 -3.74
C GLY A 89 5.31 -0.32 -5.17
N SER A 90 6.03 0.18 -6.16
CA SER A 90 5.71 -0.05 -7.58
C SER A 90 4.24 0.23 -7.99
N MET A 91 3.61 1.22 -7.35
CA MET A 91 2.21 1.62 -7.61
C MET A 91 2.13 2.69 -8.69
N ARG A 92 0.92 2.93 -9.23
CA ARG A 92 0.68 4.08 -10.11
C ARG A 92 0.92 5.39 -9.35
N LYS A 93 1.54 6.37 -10.00
CA LYS A 93 1.76 7.70 -9.41
C LYS A 93 0.46 8.34 -8.89
N THR A 94 -0.63 8.22 -9.65
CA THR A 94 -1.95 8.74 -9.25
C THR A 94 -2.49 8.10 -7.96
N PHE A 95 -2.06 6.89 -7.62
CA PHE A 95 -2.41 6.27 -6.35
C PHE A 95 -1.54 6.84 -5.23
N LYS A 96 -0.23 6.94 -5.46
CA LYS A 96 0.72 7.55 -4.51
C LYS A 96 0.29 8.97 -4.13
N ASP A 97 0.00 9.82 -5.12
CA ASP A 97 -0.38 11.23 -4.90
C ASP A 97 -1.66 11.32 -4.02
N LYS A 98 -2.63 10.43 -4.22
CA LYS A 98 -3.85 10.35 -3.39
C LYS A 98 -3.56 9.89 -1.98
N VAL A 99 -2.67 8.90 -1.81
CA VAL A 99 -2.30 8.44 -0.47
C VAL A 99 -1.57 9.55 0.28
N GLU A 100 -0.68 10.30 -0.37
CA GLU A 100 -0.02 11.45 0.26
C GLU A 100 -1.03 12.52 0.69
N GLU A 101 -2.03 12.84 -0.15
CA GLU A 101 -3.13 13.76 0.18
C GLU A 101 -4.00 13.26 1.35
N GLU A 102 -4.39 11.98 1.34
CA GLU A 102 -5.16 11.37 2.41
C GLU A 102 -4.37 11.33 3.73
N VAL A 103 -3.04 11.12 3.67
CA VAL A 103 -2.19 10.93 4.86
C VAL A 103 -1.91 12.23 5.60
N GLU A 104 -1.88 13.38 4.93
CA GLU A 104 -1.77 14.69 5.59
C GLU A 104 -2.91 14.92 6.61
N ASP A 105 -4.08 14.32 6.38
CA ASP A 105 -5.19 14.34 7.32
C ASP A 105 -5.09 13.24 8.40
N PHE A 106 -4.52 12.07 8.08
CA PHE A 106 -4.39 10.96 9.02
C PHE A 106 -3.27 11.16 10.07
N CYS A 107 -2.15 11.80 9.68
CA CYS A 107 -0.98 11.97 10.54
C CYS A 107 -1.21 12.92 11.74
N LYS A 108 -2.23 13.77 11.73
CA LYS A 108 -2.57 14.65 12.86
C LYS A 108 -3.13 13.90 14.08
N VAL A 109 -3.64 12.69 13.88
CA VAL A 109 -4.32 11.91 14.92
C VAL A 109 -3.42 10.82 15.52
N ARG A 110 -2.30 10.51 14.86
CA ARG A 110 -1.55 9.27 15.11
C ARG A 110 -0.05 9.46 15.10
N HIS A 111 0.49 9.78 16.27
CA HIS A 111 1.93 9.84 16.50
C HIS A 111 2.56 8.44 16.26
N GLY A 112 3.37 8.31 15.20
CA GLY A 112 4.21 7.12 14.97
C GLY A 112 3.91 6.27 13.72
N LEU A 113 2.93 6.63 12.88
CA LEU A 113 2.73 5.96 11.58
C LEU A 113 3.86 6.36 10.61
N SER A 114 4.59 5.38 10.08
CA SER A 114 5.58 5.56 9.02
C SER A 114 5.01 5.09 7.69
N ILE A 115 5.03 5.97 6.68
CA ILE A 115 4.65 5.61 5.32
C ILE A 115 5.89 5.67 4.44
N ILE A 116 6.20 4.54 3.81
CA ILE A 116 7.42 4.35 3.04
C ILE A 116 7.03 4.04 1.61
N PHE A 117 7.47 4.89 0.69
CA PHE A 117 7.34 4.66 -0.74
C PHE A 117 8.66 4.14 -1.31
N HIS A 118 8.61 3.07 -2.09
CA HIS A 118 9.77 2.57 -2.84
C HIS A 118 9.37 2.19 -4.27
N ASP A 119 10.26 2.33 -5.24
CA ASP A 119 10.07 1.92 -6.64
C ASP A 119 8.79 2.44 -7.36
N CYS A 120 8.09 3.45 -6.82
CA CYS A 120 6.89 4.04 -7.43
C CYS A 120 7.15 4.86 -8.72
N GLU A 121 8.41 5.01 -9.14
CA GLU A 121 8.79 5.72 -10.38
C GLU A 121 8.77 4.82 -11.63
N TRP A 122 8.55 3.51 -11.47
CA TRP A 122 8.72 2.54 -12.56
C TRP A 122 7.74 2.69 -13.72
N TYR A 123 6.57 3.29 -13.49
CA TYR A 123 5.50 3.34 -14.50
C TYR A 123 5.71 4.40 -15.60
N ARG A 124 6.64 5.35 -15.43
CA ARG A 124 7.02 6.24 -16.54
C ARG A 124 7.94 5.53 -17.53
N SER A 125 8.74 4.59 -17.05
CA SER A 125 9.73 3.88 -17.88
C SER A 125 9.14 2.66 -18.60
N HIS A 126 8.20 1.92 -17.99
CA HIS A 126 7.69 0.69 -18.61
C HIS A 126 6.48 0.83 -19.54
N CYS A 127 5.75 1.96 -19.53
CA CYS A 127 4.78 2.24 -20.60
C CYS A 127 5.44 2.64 -21.93
N HIS A 128 6.71 3.11 -21.91
CA HIS A 128 7.47 3.36 -23.14
C HIS A 128 8.29 2.15 -23.63
N LEU A 129 8.63 1.20 -22.74
CA LEU A 129 9.48 0.07 -23.11
C LEU A 129 8.76 -1.09 -23.83
N PHE A 130 7.43 -1.06 -23.94
CA PHE A 130 6.72 -1.89 -24.92
C PHE A 130 6.55 -1.22 -26.30
N TYR A 131 6.90 0.06 -26.45
CA TYR A 131 6.65 0.81 -27.70
C TYR A 131 7.86 1.45 -28.37
N SER A 132 9.04 1.49 -27.76
CA SER A 132 10.23 1.91 -28.51
C SER A 132 11.52 1.34 -27.93
N ALA A 133 12.04 0.32 -28.59
CA ALA A 133 13.46 0.04 -28.62
C ALA A 133 14.19 1.24 -29.25
N ALA A 134 14.53 2.27 -28.45
CA ALA A 134 15.54 3.29 -28.74
C ALA A 134 15.51 4.39 -27.65
N ALA A 135 16.37 4.28 -26.62
CA ALA A 135 16.98 5.42 -25.92
C ALA A 135 17.74 4.95 -24.66
N LEU A 136 18.76 4.13 -24.86
CA LEU A 136 19.90 4.11 -23.94
C LEU A 136 20.63 5.44 -24.13
N HIS A 137 20.51 6.36 -23.16
CA HIS A 137 21.48 7.40 -22.76
C HIS A 137 20.75 8.58 -22.07
N ALA A 138 20.47 8.47 -20.77
CA ALA A 138 20.32 9.63 -19.89
C ALA A 138 20.36 9.20 -18.40
N TYR A 139 21.41 8.48 -18.03
CA TYR A 139 21.85 8.41 -16.63
C TYR A 139 22.47 9.76 -16.28
N HIS A 140 21.76 10.64 -15.56
CA HIS A 140 22.28 11.46 -14.46
C HIS A 140 21.29 12.56 -14.02
N VAL A 141 21.11 12.66 -12.69
CA VAL A 141 20.69 13.86 -11.93
C VAL A 141 19.20 14.25 -11.98
N LYS A 142 18.52 14.01 -10.86
CA LYS A 142 18.02 15.12 -10.00
C LYS A 142 17.85 14.64 -8.56
N LEU A 143 18.84 15.03 -7.76
CA LEU A 143 18.89 14.92 -6.32
C LEU A 143 17.69 15.63 -5.66
N CYS A 144 17.21 14.98 -4.61
CA CYS A 144 16.36 15.50 -3.55
C CYS A 144 16.75 16.94 -3.17
N ARG A 145 15.83 17.88 -3.37
CA ARG A 145 15.76 19.11 -2.57
C ARG A 145 14.56 18.95 -1.66
N TRP A 146 14.81 18.66 -0.39
CA TRP A 146 14.12 19.18 0.80
C TRP A 146 14.61 18.41 2.03
N CYS A 147 15.80 18.76 2.49
CA CYS A 147 16.25 18.55 3.86
C CYS A 147 17.12 19.76 4.23
N GLU A 148 16.48 20.90 4.43
CA GLU A 148 17.04 21.97 5.25
C GLU A 148 15.92 22.51 6.15
N ILE A 149 15.81 21.94 7.35
CA ILE A 149 15.24 22.62 8.51
C ILE A 149 16.23 22.44 9.67
N PHE A 150 16.95 23.54 9.95
CA PHE A 150 17.43 24.04 11.24
C PHE A 150 17.91 23.07 12.33
N VAL A 151 19.22 23.12 12.64
CA VAL A 151 19.76 23.20 14.02
C VAL A 151 21.03 24.07 14.02
N LEU A 152 20.91 25.23 14.68
CA LEU A 152 21.93 26.19 15.19
C LEU A 152 22.95 26.80 14.22
#